data_AF-A0A1Y5FJ94-F1
#
_entry.id   AF-A0A1Y5FJ94-F1
#
_cell.length_a   1.000
_cell.length_b   1.000
_cell.length_c   1.000
_cell.angle_alpha   90.00
_cell.angle_beta   90.00
_cell.angle_gamma   90.00
#
_symmetry.space_group_name_H-M   'P 1'
#
loop_
_entity.id
_entity.type
_entity.pdbx_description
1 polymer ?
#
loop_
_entity_poly.entity_id
_entity_poly.type
_entity_poly.pdbx_seq_one_letter_code
_entity_poly.pdbx_strand_id
1 'polypeptide(L)'
;MISVLTSFKPSARQKRLVILRRYANERGLHIEIVADAVTDQRGSSPTAVRYLLPWTAKNIRHDDQRHWLLVRGKRGKLSPWKGWCWFQQEAPEDCHGSIRRALDKMPSSVNAICSNSFGLGAYWPEKGKIDEIDKIAAGLRIISSNKTTE
;
A
#
# COMPACT_ATOMS: atom_id res chain seq x y z
N MET A 1 10.44 20.47 -42.67
CA MET A 1 10.60 19.05 -42.27
C MET A 1 11.84 18.90 -41.40
N ILE A 2 11.69 18.73 -40.08
CA ILE A 2 12.70 18.09 -39.23
C ILE A 2 11.92 17.32 -38.15
N SER A 3 11.72 16.02 -38.34
CA SER A 3 11.24 15.14 -37.27
C SER A 3 12.47 14.63 -36.53
N VAL A 4 12.75 15.20 -35.36
CA VAL A 4 13.81 14.69 -34.48
C VAL A 4 13.23 13.47 -33.75
N LEU A 5 13.52 12.27 -34.28
CA LEU A 5 13.36 11.02 -33.53
C LEU A 5 14.39 11.01 -32.38
N THR A 6 14.06 11.71 -31.29
CA THR A 6 14.79 11.59 -30.05
C THR A 6 14.55 10.20 -29.48
N SER A 7 15.59 9.36 -29.50
CA SER A 7 15.56 8.06 -28.84
C SER A 7 15.41 8.30 -27.33
N PHE A 8 14.19 8.12 -26.80
CA PHE A 8 13.90 8.21 -25.37
C PHE A 8 14.51 7.01 -24.64
N LYS A 9 15.80 7.09 -24.31
CA LYS A 9 16.47 6.07 -23.49
C LYS A 9 16.01 6.21 -22.03
N PRO A 10 15.45 5.16 -21.41
CA PRO A 10 15.01 5.24 -20.02
C PRO A 10 16.21 5.41 -19.10
N SER A 11 16.09 6.34 -18.15
CA SER A 11 17.06 6.57 -17.07
C SER A 11 17.23 5.33 -16.19
N ALA A 12 18.34 5.24 -15.46
CA ALA A 12 18.57 4.17 -14.49
C ALA A 12 17.43 4.06 -13.46
N ARG A 13 16.89 5.21 -13.02
CA ARG A 13 15.72 5.28 -12.15
C ARG A 13 14.49 4.64 -12.79
N GLN A 14 14.16 4.99 -14.02
CA GLN A 14 12.99 4.43 -14.72
C GLN A 14 13.14 2.91 -14.92
N LYS A 15 14.33 2.43 -15.31
CA LYS A 15 14.61 0.99 -15.41
C LYS A 15 14.40 0.27 -14.08
N ARG A 16 14.89 0.85 -12.97
CA ARG A 16 14.68 0.30 -11.63
C ARG A 16 13.20 0.23 -11.25
N LEU A 17 12.43 1.29 -11.52
CA LEU A 17 10.99 1.29 -11.25
C LEU A 17 10.24 0.23 -12.05
N VAL A 18 10.58 0.04 -13.33
CA VAL A 18 10.02 -1.02 -14.17
C VAL A 18 10.27 -2.39 -13.55
N ILE A 19 11.49 -2.65 -13.08
CA ILE A 19 11.84 -3.92 -12.41
C ILE A 19 11.02 -4.13 -11.14
N LEU A 20 10.97 -3.13 -10.24
CA LEU A 20 10.21 -3.22 -8.99
C LEU A 20 8.72 -3.47 -9.25
N ARG A 21 8.12 -2.69 -10.14
CA ARG A 21 6.68 -2.79 -10.42
C ARG A 21 6.32 -4.08 -11.15
N ARG A 22 7.16 -4.55 -12.07
CA ARG A 22 6.99 -5.87 -12.69
C ARG A 22 7.01 -6.98 -11.64
N TYR A 23 8.01 -6.94 -10.76
CA TYR A 23 8.17 -7.93 -9.69
C TYR A 23 6.99 -7.95 -8.73
N ALA A 24 6.43 -6.78 -8.40
CA ALA A 24 5.22 -6.66 -7.59
C ALA A 24 3.97 -7.22 -8.29
N ASN A 25 3.80 -6.97 -9.59
CA ASN A 25 2.71 -7.58 -10.38
C ASN A 25 2.81 -9.11 -10.39
N GLU A 26 4.02 -9.67 -10.52
CA GLU A 26 4.26 -11.13 -10.43
C GLU A 26 3.87 -11.71 -9.06
N ARG A 27 3.77 -10.87 -8.02
CA ARG A 27 3.27 -11.21 -6.67
C ARG A 27 1.80 -10.88 -6.47
N GLY A 28 1.07 -10.52 -7.52
CA GLY A 28 -0.35 -10.19 -7.47
C GLY A 28 -0.64 -8.82 -6.84
N LEU A 29 0.34 -7.91 -6.80
CA LEU A 29 0.12 -6.53 -6.37
C LEU A 29 -0.08 -5.62 -7.58
N HIS A 30 -1.10 -4.77 -7.54
CA HIS A 30 -1.28 -3.67 -8.47
C HIS A 30 -0.53 -2.43 -7.96
N ILE A 31 -0.05 -1.61 -8.89
CA ILE A 31 0.70 -0.39 -8.56
C ILE A 31 -0.10 0.81 -9.02
N GLU A 32 -0.40 1.69 -8.09
CA GLU A 32 -1.19 2.90 -8.33
C GLU A 32 -0.37 4.13 -7.95
N ILE A 33 -0.41 5.16 -8.80
CA ILE A 33 0.15 6.48 -8.50
C ILE A 33 -1.02 7.34 -8.03
N VAL A 34 -1.01 7.68 -6.74
CA VAL A 34 -2.14 8.29 -6.02
C VAL A 34 -1.68 9.52 -5.24
N ALA A 35 -2.63 10.33 -4.77
CA ALA A 35 -2.32 11.38 -3.81
C ALA A 35 -1.69 10.79 -2.54
N ASP A 36 -0.90 11.60 -1.81
CA ASP A 36 -0.37 11.18 -0.53
C ASP A 36 -1.49 10.78 0.42
N ALA A 37 -1.27 9.71 1.18
CA ALA A 37 -2.27 9.12 2.08
C ALA A 37 -2.91 10.14 3.03
N VAL A 38 -2.17 11.17 3.44
CA VAL A 38 -2.62 12.18 4.39
C VAL A 38 -3.23 13.39 3.69
N THR A 39 -2.78 13.72 2.49
CA THR A 39 -3.21 14.91 1.75
C THR A 39 -4.16 14.59 0.61
N ASP A 40 -4.77 13.41 0.59
CA ASP A 40 -5.76 13.01 -0.40
C ASP A 40 -7.04 13.86 -0.27
N GLN A 41 -6.98 15.07 -0.82
CA GLN A 41 -8.11 15.97 -1.03
C GLN A 41 -8.48 15.92 -2.52
N ARG A 42 -9.78 16.01 -2.85
CA ARG A 42 -10.26 16.06 -4.23
C ARG A 42 -9.46 17.10 -5.04
N GLY A 43 -8.74 16.64 -6.06
CA GLY A 43 -7.91 17.49 -6.94
C GLY A 43 -6.42 17.56 -6.57
N SER A 44 -5.97 16.80 -5.55
CA SER A 44 -4.54 16.75 -5.20
C SER A 44 -3.73 16.03 -6.27
N SER A 45 -2.57 16.58 -6.62
CA SER A 45 -1.64 15.94 -7.54
C SER A 45 -1.15 14.60 -6.97
N PRO A 46 -1.02 13.54 -7.78
CA PRO A 46 -0.60 12.25 -7.29
C PRO A 46 0.91 12.26 -6.99
N THR A 47 1.27 12.17 -5.71
CA THR A 47 2.64 12.30 -5.20
C THR A 47 3.17 11.01 -4.58
N ALA A 48 2.32 10.01 -4.37
CA ALA A 48 2.64 8.77 -3.70
C ALA A 48 2.39 7.54 -4.58
N VAL A 49 2.98 6.42 -4.17
CA VAL A 49 2.81 5.12 -4.84
C VAL A 49 2.21 4.14 -3.85
N ARG A 50 1.10 3.53 -4.26
CA ARG A 50 0.39 2.51 -3.49
C ARG A 50 0.55 1.16 -4.17
N TYR A 51 0.97 0.18 -3.40
CA TYR A 51 1.04 -1.23 -3.76
C TYR A 51 -0.21 -1.89 -3.19
N LEU A 52 -1.13 -2.27 -4.08
CA LEU A 52 -2.47 -2.74 -3.75
C LEU A 52 -2.55 -4.25 -3.94
N LEU A 53 -2.93 -4.98 -2.91
CA LEU A 53 -3.41 -6.35 -3.01
C LEU A 53 -4.92 -6.29 -3.29
N PRO A 54 -5.37 -6.62 -4.51
CA PRO A 54 -6.78 -6.51 -4.87
C PRO A 54 -7.63 -7.52 -4.11
N TRP A 55 -8.87 -7.12 -3.83
CA TRP A 55 -9.87 -8.06 -3.36
C TRP A 55 -10.15 -9.11 -4.43
N THR A 56 -10.21 -10.37 -4.03
CA THR A 56 -10.62 -11.48 -4.89
C THR A 56 -11.88 -12.10 -4.31
N ALA A 57 -12.74 -12.70 -5.15
CA ALA A 57 -14.00 -13.31 -4.69
C ALA A 57 -13.82 -14.34 -3.55
N LYS A 58 -12.63 -14.94 -3.40
CA LYS A 58 -12.29 -15.88 -2.33
C LYS A 58 -11.94 -15.21 -0.99
N ASN A 59 -11.57 -13.94 -1.02
CA ASN A 59 -11.00 -13.20 0.13
C ASN A 59 -11.85 -11.97 0.51
N ILE A 60 -13.06 -11.82 -0.04
CA ILE A 60 -13.93 -10.69 0.27
C ILE A 60 -14.80 -11.04 1.47
N ARG A 61 -14.65 -10.27 2.55
CA ARG A 61 -15.72 -10.04 3.53
C ARG A 61 -16.25 -8.62 3.33
N HIS A 62 -17.54 -8.41 3.56
CA HIS A 62 -18.17 -7.10 3.31
C HIS A 62 -17.61 -5.99 4.21
N ASP A 63 -17.20 -6.37 5.41
CA ASP A 63 -16.54 -5.60 6.45
C ASP A 63 -15.07 -5.28 6.13
N ASP A 64 -14.38 -6.15 5.38
CA ASP A 64 -13.00 -5.91 4.95
C ASP A 64 -12.89 -4.77 3.91
N GLN A 65 -13.96 -4.47 3.19
CA GLN A 65 -14.01 -3.38 2.20
C GLN A 65 -14.21 -1.99 2.81
N ARG A 66 -14.39 -1.89 4.14
CA ARG A 66 -14.52 -0.60 4.80
C ARG A 66 -13.25 0.22 4.60
N HIS A 67 -13.42 1.47 4.20
CA HIS A 67 -12.29 2.36 4.01
C HIS A 67 -11.67 2.69 5.36
N TRP A 68 -10.42 2.28 5.59
CA TRP A 68 -9.65 2.68 6.76
C TRP A 68 -8.23 2.99 6.35
N LEU A 69 -7.56 3.84 7.13
CA LEU A 69 -6.21 4.29 6.81
C LEU A 69 -5.38 4.43 8.09
N LEU A 70 -4.27 3.72 8.13
CA LEU A 70 -3.28 3.79 9.17
C LEU A 70 -2.00 4.42 8.60
N VAL A 71 -1.56 5.51 9.20
CA VAL A 71 -0.42 6.31 8.73
C VAL A 71 0.68 6.31 9.78
N ARG A 72 1.92 6.21 9.33
CA ARG A 72 3.09 6.35 10.20
C ARG A 72 3.33 7.84 10.50
N GLY A 73 3.44 8.19 11.77
CA GLY A 73 3.71 9.55 12.21
C GLY A 73 2.86 9.98 13.41
N LYS A 74 2.57 11.28 13.46
CA LYS A 74 1.87 11.93 14.58
C LYS A 74 0.53 12.56 14.20
N ARG A 75 0.08 12.39 12.94
CA ARG A 75 -1.14 13.01 12.43
C ARG A 75 -2.27 11.98 12.42
N GLY A 76 -3.41 12.34 13.00
CA GLY A 76 -4.57 11.46 13.13
C GLY A 76 -4.83 11.07 14.58
N LYS A 77 -5.77 10.14 14.78
CA LYS A 77 -6.08 9.55 16.09
C LYS A 77 -5.02 8.51 16.45
N LEU A 78 -4.64 8.43 17.72
CA LEU A 78 -3.63 7.45 18.17
C LEU A 78 -4.10 6.03 17.88
N SER A 79 -3.23 5.23 17.27
CA SER A 79 -3.44 3.79 17.15
C SER A 79 -2.79 3.05 18.33
N PRO A 80 -3.14 1.77 18.57
CA PRO A 80 -2.47 0.93 19.56
C PRO A 80 -0.97 0.68 19.27
N TRP A 81 -0.50 0.99 18.07
CA TRP A 81 0.87 0.74 17.64
C TRP A 81 1.71 2.01 17.64
N LYS A 82 2.80 1.99 18.40
CA LYS A 82 3.71 3.15 18.54
C LYS A 82 4.17 3.67 17.18
N GLY A 83 4.00 4.98 16.98
CA GLY A 83 4.39 5.66 15.75
C GLY A 83 3.40 5.52 14.59
N TRP A 84 2.23 4.93 14.82
CA TRP A 84 1.14 4.83 13.86
C TRP A 84 -0.10 5.54 14.39
N CYS A 85 -0.84 6.20 13.50
CA CYS A 85 -2.08 6.91 13.78
C CYS A 85 -3.14 6.52 12.75
N TRP A 86 -4.38 6.39 13.20
CA TRP A 86 -5.53 6.28 12.32
C TRP A 86 -5.85 7.62 11.70
N PHE A 87 -6.14 7.63 10.40
CA PHE A 87 -6.55 8.81 9.66
C PHE A 87 -7.90 8.54 8.99
N GLN A 88 -8.84 9.48 9.12
CA GLN A 88 -10.25 9.36 8.69
C GLN A 88 -11.04 8.25 9.39
N GLN A 89 -10.72 6.98 9.15
CA GLN A 89 -11.44 5.83 9.70
C GLN A 89 -10.46 4.76 10.20
N GLU A 90 -10.89 4.09 11.28
CA GLU A 90 -10.15 3.00 11.92
C GLU A 90 -10.56 1.66 11.30
N ALA A 91 -9.63 0.71 11.28
CA ALA A 91 -9.97 -0.66 10.94
C ALA A 91 -10.89 -1.27 12.02
N PRO A 92 -11.80 -2.19 11.65
CA PRO A 92 -12.53 -3.02 12.60
C PRO A 92 -11.59 -3.67 13.63
N GLU A 93 -12.03 -3.78 14.90
CA GLU A 93 -11.19 -4.26 16.01
C GLU A 93 -10.67 -5.69 15.81
N ASP A 94 -11.48 -6.55 15.19
CA ASP A 94 -11.10 -7.92 14.84
C ASP A 94 -9.90 -7.97 13.86
N CYS A 95 -9.69 -6.92 13.08
CA CYS A 95 -8.53 -6.77 12.19
C CYS A 95 -7.26 -6.29 12.90
N HIS A 96 -7.34 -5.78 14.13
CA HIS A 96 -6.16 -5.21 14.79
C HIS A 96 -5.07 -6.26 15.03
N GLY A 97 -5.46 -7.50 15.34
CA GLY A 97 -4.51 -8.61 15.50
C GLY A 97 -3.73 -8.92 14.21
N SER A 98 -4.40 -8.94 13.05
CA SER A 98 -3.75 -9.18 11.76
C SER A 98 -2.90 -7.98 11.32
N ILE A 99 -3.38 -6.75 11.54
CA ILE A 99 -2.63 -5.53 11.28
C ILE A 99 -1.34 -5.50 12.10
N ARG A 100 -1.39 -5.84 13.39
CA ARG A 100 -0.17 -5.91 14.21
C ARG A 100 0.89 -6.84 13.61
N ARG A 101 0.48 -8.07 13.27
CA ARG A 101 1.38 -9.07 12.67
C ARG A 101 1.91 -8.63 11.31
N ALA A 102 1.11 -7.91 10.53
CA ALA A 102 1.53 -7.36 9.26
C ALA A 102 2.58 -6.26 9.44
N LEU A 103 2.36 -5.32 10.37
CA LEU A 103 3.30 -4.25 10.68
C LEU A 103 4.67 -4.77 11.13
N ASP A 104 4.71 -5.88 11.87
CA ASP A 104 5.96 -6.50 12.31
C ASP A 104 6.76 -7.15 11.15
N LYS A 105 6.10 -7.47 10.01
CA LYS A 105 6.77 -8.00 8.82
C LYS A 105 7.10 -6.96 7.76
N MET A 106 6.32 -5.87 7.71
CA MET A 106 6.49 -4.85 6.68
C MET A 106 7.81 -4.09 6.84
N PRO A 107 8.43 -3.65 5.74
CA PRO A 107 9.65 -2.87 5.80
C PRO A 107 9.35 -1.50 6.42
N SER A 108 10.32 -0.96 7.17
CA SER A 108 10.19 0.34 7.84
C SER A 108 9.99 1.52 6.88
N SER A 109 10.21 1.34 5.58
CA SER A 109 9.95 2.35 4.56
C SER A 109 8.48 2.48 4.17
N VAL A 110 7.60 1.55 4.58
CA VAL A 110 6.15 1.72 4.40
C VAL A 110 5.67 2.83 5.33
N ASN A 111 4.99 3.82 4.77
CA ASN A 111 4.53 5.00 5.50
C ASN A 111 3.02 5.00 5.76
N ALA A 112 2.24 4.18 5.06
CA ALA A 112 0.82 3.99 5.36
C ALA A 112 0.32 2.62 4.86
N ILE A 113 -0.74 2.12 5.49
CA ILE A 113 -1.54 0.98 5.01
C ILE A 113 -3.02 1.34 5.04
N CYS A 114 -3.79 0.84 4.09
CA CYS A 114 -5.21 1.15 3.98
C CYS A 114 -6.03 -0.05 3.51
N SER A 115 -7.33 0.02 3.77
CA SER A 115 -8.34 -0.72 3.01
C SER A 115 -9.21 0.25 2.22
N ASN A 116 -9.67 -0.18 1.05
CA ASN A 116 -10.70 0.51 0.27
C ASN A 116 -11.53 -0.51 -0.53
N SER A 117 -12.42 -0.04 -1.41
CA SER A 117 -13.28 -0.89 -2.23
C SER A 117 -12.51 -1.77 -3.25
N PHE A 118 -11.25 -1.47 -3.55
CA PHE A 118 -10.44 -2.21 -4.52
C PHE A 118 -9.54 -3.25 -3.86
N GLY A 119 -9.08 -3.00 -2.64
CA GLY A 119 -8.13 -3.90 -1.97
C GLY A 119 -7.50 -3.32 -0.70
N LEU A 120 -6.45 -4.03 -0.25
CA LEU A 120 -5.55 -3.56 0.80
C LEU A 120 -4.33 -2.91 0.16
N GLY A 121 -4.02 -1.69 0.57
CA GLY A 121 -2.91 -0.91 0.04
C GLY A 121 -1.79 -0.73 1.05
N ALA A 122 -0.55 -0.71 0.58
CA ALA A 122 0.59 -0.17 1.30
C ALA A 122 1.20 0.97 0.50
N TYR A 123 1.41 2.12 1.14
CA TYR A 123 2.13 3.24 0.56
C TYR A 123 3.62 3.02 0.77
N TRP A 124 4.38 2.99 -0.34
CA TRP A 124 5.81 2.73 -0.31
C TRP A 124 6.53 3.60 -1.35
N PRO A 125 7.57 4.36 -0.97
CA PRO A 125 8.18 5.39 -1.82
C PRO A 125 9.08 4.84 -2.94
N GLU A 126 9.11 3.52 -3.16
CA GLU A 126 9.95 2.83 -4.16
C GLU A 126 11.47 3.12 -4.01
N LYS A 127 11.89 3.46 -2.79
CA LYS A 127 13.30 3.73 -2.44
C LYS A 127 14.03 2.48 -1.93
N GLY A 128 13.32 1.44 -1.51
CA GLY A 128 13.91 0.23 -0.93
C GLY A 128 14.32 -0.85 -1.94
N LYS A 129 14.63 -2.04 -1.43
CA LYS A 129 15.10 -3.18 -2.24
C LYS A 129 13.94 -4.02 -2.78
N ILE A 130 14.23 -4.90 -3.74
CA ILE A 130 13.21 -5.76 -4.37
C ILE A 130 12.60 -6.75 -3.37
N ASP A 131 13.36 -7.25 -2.39
CA ASP A 131 12.90 -8.16 -1.34
C ASP A 131 11.89 -7.50 -0.38
N GLU A 132 11.86 -6.16 -0.31
CA GLU A 132 10.85 -5.45 0.46
C GLU A 132 9.45 -5.63 -0.13
N ILE A 133 9.33 -5.88 -1.43
CA ILE A 133 8.05 -6.17 -2.08
C ILE A 133 7.46 -7.48 -1.56
N ASP A 134 8.28 -8.50 -1.32
CA ASP A 134 7.83 -9.75 -0.71
C ASP A 134 7.26 -9.51 0.70
N LYS A 135 7.94 -8.68 1.49
CA LYS A 135 7.51 -8.29 2.84
C LYS A 135 6.20 -7.51 2.82
N ILE A 136 6.05 -6.57 1.88
CA ILE A 136 4.80 -5.82 1.66
C ILE A 136 3.67 -6.78 1.29
N ALA A 137 3.89 -7.64 0.30
CA ALA A 137 2.88 -8.59 -0.17
C ALA A 137 2.47 -9.57 0.94
N ALA A 138 3.43 -10.08 1.71
CA ALA A 138 3.17 -10.94 2.86
C ALA A 138 2.38 -10.22 3.96
N GLY A 139 2.74 -8.97 4.27
CA GLY A 139 2.01 -8.15 5.24
C GLY A 139 0.55 -7.93 4.83
N LEU A 140 0.30 -7.54 3.58
CA LEU A 140 -1.06 -7.33 3.07
C LEU A 140 -1.89 -8.62 3.10
N ARG A 141 -1.29 -9.78 2.78
CA ARG A 141 -1.98 -11.08 2.86
C ARG A 141 -2.32 -11.51 4.27
N ILE A 142 -1.51 -11.14 5.26
CA ILE A 142 -1.82 -11.40 6.68
C ILE A 142 -3.11 -10.67 7.07
N ILE A 143 -3.25 -9.41 6.63
CA ILE A 143 -4.45 -8.62 6.88
C ILE A 143 -5.64 -9.24 6.12
N SER A 144 -5.47 -9.58 4.84
CA SER A 144 -6.55 -10.15 4.02
C SER A 144 -7.04 -11.52 4.48
N SER A 145 -6.21 -12.26 5.23
CA SER A 145 -6.54 -13.61 5.71
C SER A 145 -7.08 -13.59 7.14
N ASN A 146 -7.59 -12.43 7.60
CA ASN A 146 -8.14 -12.31 8.93
C ASN A 146 -9.38 -13.22 9.07
N LYS A 147 -9.19 -14.40 9.66
CA LYS A 147 -10.28 -15.29 10.03
C LYS A 147 -10.79 -14.86 11.39
N THR A 148 -11.96 -14.25 11.46
CA THR A 148 -12.71 -14.15 12.72
C THR A 148 -12.91 -15.58 13.22
N THR A 149 -12.40 -15.87 14.41
CA THR A 149 -12.81 -17.06 15.15
C THR A 149 -14.18 -16.68 15.73
N GLU A 150 -15.23 -17.37 15.28
CA GLU A 150 -16.58 -17.25 15.84
C GLU A 150 -16.58 -17.53 17.34
#